data_AF-A7RIP7-F1
#
_entry.id   AF-A7RIP7-F1
#
_cell.length_a   1.000
_cell.length_b   1.000
_cell.length_c   1.000
_cell.angle_alpha   90.00
_cell.angle_beta   90.00
_cell.angle_gamma   90.00
#
_symmetry.space_group_name_H-M   'P 1'
#
loop_
_entity.id
_entity.type
_entity.pdbx_description
1 polymer ?
#
loop_
_entity_poly.entity_id
_entity_poly.type
_entity_poly.pdbx_seq_one_letter_code
_entity_poly.pdbx_strand_id
1 'polypeptide(L)' 'MRRLEPGVPVFDHDVLVVTADCYKNHINNGTLRFEDLALIVLDEAHHCNKEHPYNVIIRDYYLCRKSDAAPMVLGLVSS' A
#
# COMPACT_ATOMS: atom_id res chain seq x y z
N MET A 1 9.18 15.65 1.39
CA MET A 1 9.14 14.23 1.78
C MET A 1 10.37 13.94 2.63
N ARG A 2 10.21 13.58 3.91
CA ARG A 2 11.34 13.31 4.83
C ARG A 2 11.85 11.90 4.56
N ARG A 3 13.16 11.73 4.49
CA ARG A 3 13.79 10.41 4.38
C ARG A 3 13.61 9.66 5.71
N LEU A 4 13.39 8.35 5.63
CA LEU A 4 13.37 7.49 6.83
C LEU A 4 14.68 7.65 7.60
N GLU A 5 14.57 7.89 8.90
CA GLU A 5 15.73 8.06 9.77
C GLU A 5 16.31 6.69 10.13
N PRO A 6 17.65 6.53 10.14
CA PRO A 6 18.27 5.29 10.55
C PRO A 6 17.82 4.88 11.96
N GLY A 7 17.35 3.64 12.11
CA GLY A 7 16.92 3.09 13.40
C GLY A 7 15.47 3.36 13.78
N VAL A 8 14.72 4.16 13.01
CA VAL A 8 13.27 4.33 13.20
C VAL A 8 12.52 3.30 12.36
N PRO A 9 11.63 2.47 12.95
CA PRO A 9 10.84 1.51 12.19
C PRO A 9 9.86 2.20 11.23
N VAL A 10 9.63 1.60 10.06
CA VAL A 10 8.71 2.15 9.03
C VAL A 10 7.27 2.30 9.54
N PHE A 11 6.85 1.41 10.44
CA PHE A 11 5.52 1.42 11.06
C PHE A 11 5.34 2.47 12.16
N ASP A 12 6.38 3.26 12.48
CA ASP A 12 6.33 4.37 13.45
C ASP A 12 5.94 5.70 12.79
N HIS A 13 5.38 5.64 11.58
CA HIS A 13 4.99 6.80 10.79
C HIS A 13 3.50 6.75 10.43
N ASP A 14 2.81 7.88 10.61
CA ASP A 14 1.38 8.00 10.27
C ASP A 14 1.14 8.00 8.75
N VAL A 15 2.08 8.55 7.98
CA VAL A 15 2.00 8.69 6.53
C VAL A 15 3.24 8.12 5.88
N LEU A 16 3.02 7.10 5.04
CA LEU A 16 4.05 6.49 4.22
C LEU A 16 3.81 6.81 2.75
N VAL A 17 4.80 7.40 2.09
CA VAL A 17 4.79 7.61 0.65
C VAL A 17 5.86 6.72 0.05
N VAL A 18 5.44 5.75 -0.77
CA VAL A 18 6.29 4.66 -1.28
C VAL A 18 5.89 4.27 -2.68
N THR A 19 6.83 3.68 -3.41
CA THR A 19 6.51 3.03 -4.69
C THR A 19 5.75 1.72 -4.43
N ALA A 20 4.93 1.33 -5.41
CA ALA A 20 4.10 0.14 -5.33
C ALA A 20 4.90 -1.15 -5.03
N ASP A 21 6.04 -1.33 -5.70
CA ASP A 21 6.91 -2.49 -5.48
C ASP A 21 7.57 -2.49 -4.09
N CYS A 22 7.98 -1.32 -3.59
CA CYS A 22 8.53 -1.20 -2.24
C CYS A 22 7.49 -1.62 -1.20
N TYR A 23 6.26 -1.11 -1.32
CA TYR A 23 5.17 -1.47 -0.42
C TYR A 23 4.83 -2.98 -0.50
N LYS A 24 4.72 -3.53 -1.71
CA LYS A 24 4.50 -4.97 -1.93
C LYS A 24 5.55 -5.82 -1.21
N ASN A 25 6.83 -5.45 -1.31
CA ASN A 25 7.90 -6.15 -0.63
C ASN A 25 7.77 -6.07 0.90
N HIS A 26 7.36 -4.91 1.43
CA HIS A 26 7.17 -4.75 2.87
C HIS A 26 6.05 -5.62 3.44
N ILE A 27 4.93 -5.76 2.72
CA ILE A 27 3.84 -6.66 3.12
C ILE A 27 4.27 -8.12 2.99
N ASN A 28 4.88 -8.51 1.87
CA ASN A 28 5.35 -9.88 1.66
C ASN A 28 6.35 -10.34 2.73
N ASN A 29 7.20 -9.42 3.20
CA ASN A 29 8.19 -9.69 4.25
C ASN A 29 7.62 -9.55 5.67
N GLY A 30 6.34 -9.20 5.83
CA GLY A 30 5.68 -9.03 7.13
C GLY A 30 6.12 -7.79 7.92
N THR A 31 6.90 -6.88 7.32
CA THR A 31 7.36 -5.64 7.97
C THR A 31 6.28 -4.56 8.05
N LEU A 32 5.27 -4.64 7.17
CA LEU A 32 4.03 -3.87 7.25
C LEU A 32 2.86 -4.84 7.13
N ARG A 33 1.79 -4.60 7.88
CA ARG A 33 0.55 -5.36 7.77
C ARG A 33 -0.47 -4.53 7.01
N PHE A 34 -1.25 -5.19 6.16
CA PHE A 34 -2.25 -4.50 5.33
C PHE A 34 -3.41 -3.97 6.19
N GLU A 35 -3.74 -4.69 7.26
CA GLU A 35 -4.80 -4.40 8.22
C GLU A 35 -4.48 -3.22 9.16
N ASP A 36 -3.22 -2.80 9.24
CA ASP A 36 -2.82 -1.64 10.06
C ASP A 36 -3.08 -0.31 9.33
N LEU A 37 -3.41 -0.37 8.03
CA LEU A 37 -3.65 0.82 7.24
C LEU A 37 -5.09 1.29 7.38
N ALA A 38 -5.26 2.61 7.52
CA ALA A 38 -6.57 3.24 7.43
C ALA A 38 -6.95 3.62 5.98
N LEU A 39 -5.97 4.06 5.19
CA LEU A 39 -6.17 4.56 3.83
C LEU A 39 -4.98 4.22 2.93
N ILE A 40 -5.27 3.75 1.72
CA ILE A 40 -4.31 3.60 0.63
C ILE A 40 -4.70 4.59 -0.47
N VAL A 41 -3.74 5.42 -0.89
CA VAL A 41 -3.89 6.31 -2.04
C VAL A 41 -3.02 5.80 -3.18
N LEU A 42 -3.64 5.43 -4.30
CA LEU A 42 -2.97 5.00 -5.51
C LEU A 42 -2.89 6.16 -6.50
N ASP A 43 -1.67 6.67 -6.73
CA ASP A 43 -1.42 7.67 -7.76
C ASP A 43 -1.30 7.00 -9.14
N GLU A 44 -1.84 7.64 -10.17
CA GLU A 44 -2.04 7.08 -11.50
C GLU A 44 -2.71 5.69 -11.48
N ALA A 45 -3.83 5.58 -10.76
CA ALA A 45 -4.56 4.32 -10.54
C ALA A 45 -5.01 3.63 -11.84
N HIS A 46 -4.98 4.30 -13.00
CA HIS A 46 -5.21 3.68 -14.31
C HIS A 46 -4.15 2.61 -14.65
N HIS A 47 -2.99 2.62 -13.99
CA HIS A 47 -1.98 1.55 -14.05
C HIS A 47 -2.35 0.29 -13.24
N CYS A 48 -3.47 0.29 -12.50
CA CYS A 48 -3.93 -0.88 -11.73
C CYS A 48 -4.54 -1.96 -12.63
N ASN A 49 -3.72 -2.52 -13.53
CA ASN A 49 -4.10 -3.57 -14.47
C ASN A 49 -2.99 -4.63 -14.59
N LYS A 50 -3.34 -5.81 -15.12
CA LYS A 50 -2.40 -6.92 -15.40
C LYS A 50 -1.55 -7.26 -14.16
N GLU A 51 -0.23 -7.36 -14.32
CA GLU A 51 0.72 -7.68 -13.25
C GLU A 51 1.38 -6.42 -12.65
N HIS A 52 0.77 -5.23 -12.84
CA HIS A 52 1.27 -4.05 -12.14
C HIS A 52 1.15 -4.25 -10.62
N PRO A 53 2.13 -3.82 -9.81
CA PRO A 53 2.13 -4.10 -8.37
C PRO A 53 0.88 -3.60 -7.65
N TYR A 54 0.27 -2.50 -8.09
CA TYR A 54 -1.05 -2.06 -7.59
C TYR A 54 -2.11 -3.14 -7.71
N ASN A 55 -2.23 -3.78 -8.87
CA ASN A 55 -3.25 -4.80 -9.10
C ASN A 55 -2.98 -6.04 -8.25
N VAL A 56 -1.71 -6.42 -8.10
CA VAL A 56 -1.30 -7.53 -7.22
C VAL A 56 -1.68 -7.22 -5.76
N ILE A 57 -1.39 -6.01 -5.27
CA ILE A 57 -1.73 -5.59 -3.92
C ILE A 57 -3.25 -5.67 -3.69
N ILE A 58 -4.04 -5.09 -4.59
CA ILE A 58 -5.50 -5.08 -4.45
C ILE A 58 -6.08 -6.49 -4.56
N ARG A 59 -5.65 -7.29 -5.56
CA ARG A 59 -6.12 -8.66 -5.75
C ARG A 59 -5.82 -9.54 -4.55
N ASP A 60 -4.58 -9.54 -4.10
CA ASP A 60 -4.09 -10.53 -3.13
C ASP A 60 -4.37 -10.12 -1.68
N TYR A 61 -4.38 -8.81 -1.38
CA TYR A 61 -4.53 -8.31 -0.01
C TYR A 61 -5.86 -7.61 0.28
N TYR A 62 -6.47 -6.92 -0.69
CA TYR A 62 -7.73 -6.20 -0.47
C TYR A 62 -8.95 -7.09 -0.76
N LEU A 63 -9.05 -7.64 -1.96
CA LEU A 63 -10.23 -8.39 -2.41
C LEU A 63 -10.40 -9.75 -1.72
N CYS A 64 -9.30 -10.39 -1.34
CA CYS A 64 -9.33 -11.67 -0.62
C CYS A 64 -9.77 -11.53 0.85
N ARG A 65 -9.80 -10.32 1.41
CA ARG A 65 -10.20 -10.08 2.80
C ARG A 65 -11.67 -9.66 2.87
N LYS A 66 -12.46 -10.40 3.66
CA LYS A 66 -13.85 -10.05 4.01
C LYS A 66 -13.96 -9.31 5.35
N SER A 67 -12.86 -8.71 5.82
CA SER A 67 -12.78 -8.13 7.14
C SER A 67 -13.16 -6.65 7.12
N ASP A 68 -13.87 -6.20 8.15
CA ASP A 68 -14.10 -4.78 8.44
C ASP A 68 -12.79 -4.00 8.66
N ALA A 69 -11.65 -4.69 8.81
CA ALA A 69 -10.32 -4.10 8.97
C ALA A 69 -9.60 -3.83 7.64
N ALA A 70 -10.27 -3.92 6.48
CA ALA A 70 -9.65 -3.54 5.21
C ALA A 70 -9.48 -2.01 5.11
N PRO A 71 -8.31 -1.50 4.70
CA PRO A 71 -8.09 -0.06 4.49
C PRO A 71 -9.02 0.50 3.42
N MET A 72 -9.46 1.75 3.57
CA MET A 72 -10.09 2.43 2.44
C MET A 72 -9.10 2.59 1.28
N VAL A 73 -9.57 2.49 0.04
CA VAL A 73 -8.73 2.64 -1.16
C VAL A 73 -9.24 3.82 -2.00
N LEU A 74 -8.37 4.81 -2.22
CA LEU A 74 -8.62 5.96 -3.08
C LEU A 74 -7.68 5.89 -4.29
N GLY A 75 -8.25 5.88 -5.50
CA GLY A 75 -7.50 5.98 -6.74
C GLY A 75 -7.51 7.40 -7.28
N LEU A 76 -6.34 7.97 -7.53
CA LEU A 76 -6.19 9.23 -8.25
C LEU A 76 -5.75 8.91 -9.68
N VAL A 77 -6.39 9.56 -10.65
CA VAL A 77 -6.04 9.45 -12.06
C VAL A 77 -6.08 10.82 -12.69
N SER A 78 -5.15 11.10 -13.59
CA SER A 78 -5.26 12.25 -14.48
C SER A 78 -5.56 11.73 -15.88
N SER A 79 -6.84 11.77 -16.28
CA SER A 79 -7.28 11.57 -17.66
C SER A 79 -7.36 12.89 -18.41
#